data_AF-A0A8B9AUA5-F1
#
_entry.id   AF-A0A8B9AUA5-F1
#
_cell.length_a   1.000
_cell.length_b   1.000
_cell.length_c   1.000
_cell.angle_alpha   90.00
_cell.angle_beta   90.00
_cell.angle_gamma   90.00
#
_symmetry.space_group_name_H-M   'P 1'
#
loop_
_entity.id
_entity.type
_entity.pdbx_description
1 polymer ?
#
loop_
_entity_poly.entity_id
_entity_poly.type
_entity_poly.pdbx_seq_one_letter_code
_entity_poly.pdbx_strand_id
1 'polypeptide(L)'
;MANEQQKREVGEEEEQVVNPWEVTAKDGGKIDYDKLIEKFGCQRLDRSLVDRVERLTDRPAHVFLRRGVFFAHRDFNEILDVYERGEKFYLYTGRGPSSEALHLGHLVPFMFTNVFYENMVKVAKCVTFNKVVGIFGFTQEDHIGKISFPPVQAVPSFPSSFPHLFPGKDQLRCLIPCAIDQDPYFRMTRDVAPRIGYQKPALIESSFFPALQGETGKMSASDPNSAIYVTDSSKDIKNKVNRYAFSGGQDSIENHRKYGANLEVDIPVKYLNFFLEDDAELEHIKKEYGAGRMLTGEVKKCLIQVLSELVERHRQARAAVTDEMVDAFMAVRPLPNMFS
;
A
#
# COMPACT_ATOMS: atom_id res chain seq x y z
N MET A 1 -14.21 33.95 -44.12
CA MET A 1 -12.96 33.39 -43.55
C MET A 1 -12.63 34.18 -42.30
N ALA A 2 -13.06 33.68 -41.13
CA ALA A 2 -12.62 34.04 -39.78
C ALA A 2 -13.68 33.51 -38.79
N ASN A 3 -13.72 32.18 -38.56
CA ASN A 3 -14.26 31.64 -37.30
C ASN A 3 -14.01 30.11 -37.08
N GLU A 4 -12.82 29.61 -37.39
CA GLU A 4 -12.46 28.19 -37.10
C GLU A 4 -11.13 28.02 -36.33
N GLN A 5 -10.54 29.09 -35.80
CA GLN A 5 -9.24 29.05 -35.13
C GLN A 5 -9.26 29.41 -33.63
N GLN A 6 -10.39 29.23 -32.95
CA GLN A 6 -10.46 29.31 -31.48
C GLN A 6 -11.06 28.02 -30.90
N LYS A 7 -10.36 26.90 -31.07
CA LYS A 7 -10.63 25.65 -30.34
C LYS A 7 -9.44 24.69 -30.48
N ARG A 8 -8.28 25.08 -29.94
CA ARG A 8 -7.13 24.20 -29.67
C ARG A 8 -6.08 25.00 -28.93
N GLU A 9 -6.21 25.00 -27.61
CA GLU A 9 -5.15 25.21 -26.62
C GLU A 9 -5.82 25.13 -25.24
N VAL A 10 -6.36 23.95 -24.93
CA VAL A 10 -6.40 23.50 -23.54
C VAL A 10 -5.14 22.68 -23.45
N GLY A 11 -4.10 23.24 -22.82
CA GLY A 11 -2.92 22.46 -22.49
C GLY A 11 -3.39 21.25 -21.68
N GLU A 12 -3.02 20.05 -22.11
CA GLU A 12 -3.14 18.87 -21.27
C GLU A 12 -2.24 19.15 -20.06
N GLU A 13 -2.84 19.51 -18.92
CA GLU A 13 -2.10 19.53 -17.67
C GLU A 13 -1.59 18.11 -17.44
N GLU A 14 -0.27 17.90 -17.54
CA GLU A 14 0.31 16.61 -17.21
C GLU A 14 0.01 16.31 -15.72
N GLU A 15 -0.93 15.39 -15.51
CA GLU A 15 -1.35 14.91 -14.20
C GLU A 15 -0.41 13.82 -13.68
N GLN A 16 -0.31 13.68 -12.35
CA GLN A 16 0.34 12.53 -11.73
C GLN A 16 -0.28 11.19 -12.20
N VAL A 17 0.58 10.19 -12.44
CA VAL A 17 0.19 8.85 -12.87
C VAL A 17 0.28 7.92 -11.66
N VAL A 18 -0.86 7.37 -11.24
CA VAL A 18 -0.93 6.36 -10.17
C VAL A 18 -1.83 5.23 -10.64
N ASN A 19 -1.23 4.06 -10.87
CA ASN A 19 -1.91 2.83 -11.23
C ASN A 19 -1.13 1.63 -10.66
N PRO A 20 -1.63 0.38 -10.75
CA PRO A 20 -0.98 -0.78 -10.15
C PRO A 20 0.44 -1.10 -10.65
N TRP A 21 0.87 -0.53 -11.77
CA TRP A 21 2.17 -0.77 -12.41
C TRP A 21 3.12 0.41 -12.30
N GLU A 22 2.59 1.64 -12.30
CA GLU A 22 3.35 2.88 -12.38
C GLU A 22 2.86 3.92 -11.38
N VAL A 23 3.82 4.55 -10.71
CA VAL A 23 3.62 5.67 -9.80
C VAL A 23 4.64 6.74 -10.14
N THR A 24 4.18 7.81 -10.78
CA THR A 24 5.01 8.91 -11.27
C THR A 24 4.36 10.23 -10.89
N ALA A 25 5.10 11.10 -10.21
CA ALA A 25 4.65 12.44 -9.86
C ALA A 25 4.85 13.43 -11.02
N LYS A 26 4.07 14.52 -11.03
CA LYS A 26 4.21 15.61 -12.01
C LYS A 26 5.60 16.26 -11.93
N ASP A 27 6.27 16.43 -13.07
CA ASP A 27 7.59 17.08 -13.19
C ASP A 27 8.67 16.51 -12.26
N GLY A 28 8.55 15.24 -11.84
CA GLY A 28 9.44 14.64 -10.84
C GLY A 28 9.28 15.21 -9.42
N GLY A 29 8.17 15.88 -9.14
CA GLY A 29 7.79 16.39 -7.83
C GLY A 29 7.29 15.30 -6.87
N LYS A 30 6.44 15.69 -5.91
CA LYS A 30 5.80 14.76 -4.97
C LYS A 30 4.39 14.38 -5.39
N ILE A 31 3.94 13.20 -4.97
CA ILE A 31 2.55 12.76 -5.15
C ILE A 31 1.62 13.64 -4.29
N ASP A 32 0.60 14.20 -4.93
CA ASP A 32 -0.46 14.96 -4.29
C ASP A 32 -1.59 13.99 -3.87
N TYR A 33 -1.54 13.57 -2.62
CA TYR A 33 -2.48 12.60 -2.06
C TYR A 33 -3.91 13.15 -1.91
N ASP A 34 -4.09 14.46 -1.76
CA ASP A 34 -5.43 15.07 -1.69
C ASP A 34 -6.11 15.03 -3.06
N LYS A 35 -5.37 15.35 -4.13
CA LYS A 35 -5.87 15.14 -5.50
C LYS A 35 -6.15 13.67 -5.81
N LEU A 36 -5.40 12.73 -5.24
CA LEU A 36 -5.70 11.30 -5.41
C LEU A 36 -7.02 10.91 -4.75
N ILE A 37 -7.34 11.46 -3.57
CA ILE A 37 -8.63 11.22 -2.91
C ILE A 37 -9.77 11.66 -3.83
N GLU A 38 -9.67 12.84 -4.42
CA GLU A 38 -10.68 13.36 -5.35
C GLU A 38 -10.77 12.52 -6.63
N LYS A 39 -9.61 12.23 -7.27
CA LYS A 39 -9.52 11.48 -8.53
C LYS A 39 -10.08 10.06 -8.39
N PHE A 40 -9.76 9.38 -7.29
CA PHE A 40 -10.24 8.01 -7.04
C PHE A 40 -11.62 8.00 -6.39
N GLY A 41 -12.05 9.11 -5.79
CA GLY A 41 -13.33 9.23 -5.10
C GLY A 41 -13.38 8.38 -3.84
N CYS A 42 -12.25 8.23 -3.13
CA CYS A 42 -12.20 7.67 -1.78
C CYS A 42 -12.45 8.77 -0.73
N GLN A 43 -12.43 8.42 0.55
CA GLN A 43 -12.68 9.35 1.66
C GLN A 43 -11.40 9.54 2.46
N ARG A 44 -11.18 10.75 2.99
CA ARG A 44 -10.03 11.04 3.87
C ARG A 44 -10.18 10.26 5.18
N LEU A 45 -9.12 9.58 5.60
CA LEU A 45 -9.01 9.02 6.94
C LEU A 45 -8.60 10.14 7.89
N ASP A 46 -9.58 10.67 8.61
CA ASP A 46 -9.40 11.82 9.51
C ASP A 46 -9.13 11.39 10.96
N ARG A 47 -8.87 12.38 11.82
CA ARG A 47 -8.60 12.15 13.24
C ARG A 47 -9.77 11.48 13.97
N SER A 48 -11.02 11.75 13.57
CA SER A 48 -12.20 11.17 14.21
C SER A 48 -12.26 9.65 14.05
N LEU A 49 -11.84 9.14 12.88
CA LEU A 49 -11.72 7.71 12.62
C LEU A 49 -10.57 7.08 13.41
N VAL A 50 -9.44 7.78 13.52
CA VAL A 50 -8.30 7.32 14.35
C VAL A 50 -8.72 7.20 15.81
N ASP A 51 -9.35 8.24 16.38
CA ASP A 51 -9.83 8.23 17.75
C ASP A 51 -10.90 7.15 17.97
N ARG A 52 -11.73 6.87 16.96
CA ARG A 52 -12.71 5.79 17.00
C ARG A 52 -12.05 4.41 17.05
N VAL A 53 -10.97 4.19 16.29
CA VAL A 53 -10.17 2.94 16.37
C VAL A 53 -9.58 2.78 17.77
N GLU A 54 -9.02 3.83 18.36
CA GLU A 54 -8.47 3.79 19.72
C GLU A 54 -9.53 3.41 20.74
N ARG A 55 -10.69 4.07 20.68
CA ARG A 55 -11.82 3.81 21.58
C ARG A 55 -12.35 2.38 21.46
N LEU A 56 -12.50 1.88 20.23
CA LEU A 56 -13.07 0.54 20.01
C LEU A 56 -12.09 -0.58 20.38
N THR A 57 -10.79 -0.38 20.18
CA THR A 57 -9.79 -1.42 20.42
C THR A 57 -9.16 -1.37 21.81
N ASP A 58 -9.42 -0.31 22.58
CA ASP A 58 -8.79 0.00 23.87
C ASP A 58 -7.25 -0.05 23.79
N ARG A 59 -6.72 0.42 22.66
CA ARG A 59 -5.28 0.43 22.34
C ARG A 59 -4.92 1.72 21.61
N PRO A 60 -3.69 2.23 21.80
CA PRO A 60 -3.18 3.33 20.98
C PRO A 60 -3.25 2.98 19.49
N ALA A 61 -3.66 3.94 18.66
CA ALA A 61 -3.74 3.70 17.23
C ALA A 61 -2.33 3.48 16.67
N HIS A 62 -2.24 2.62 15.66
CA HIS A 62 -0.98 2.33 15.00
C HIS A 62 -0.33 3.64 14.49
N VAL A 63 1.01 3.73 14.53
CA VAL A 63 1.76 4.92 14.07
C VAL A 63 1.37 5.34 12.65
N PHE A 64 1.08 4.37 11.78
CA PHE A 64 0.63 4.66 10.40
C PHE A 64 -0.74 5.34 10.29
N LEU A 65 -1.63 5.12 11.26
CA LEU A 65 -2.89 5.87 11.34
C LEU A 65 -2.63 7.26 11.93
N ARG A 66 -1.89 7.33 13.04
CA ARG A 66 -1.63 8.59 13.75
C ARG A 66 -0.81 9.59 12.92
N ARG A 67 0.06 9.10 12.04
CA ARG A 67 0.95 9.89 11.18
C ARG A 67 0.43 10.04 9.74
N GLY A 68 -0.80 9.61 9.46
CA GLY A 68 -1.42 9.77 8.14
C GLY A 68 -0.71 9.00 7.01
N VAL A 69 -0.01 7.90 7.34
CA VAL A 69 0.53 6.98 6.32
C VAL A 69 -0.62 6.24 5.66
N PHE A 70 -1.58 5.73 6.44
CA PHE A 70 -2.91 5.41 5.94
C PHE A 70 -3.74 6.69 5.97
N PHE A 71 -4.08 7.21 4.80
CA PHE A 71 -4.64 8.57 4.64
C PHE A 71 -6.01 8.58 3.99
N ALA A 72 -6.39 7.50 3.31
CA ALA A 72 -7.68 7.38 2.64
C ALA A 72 -8.36 6.04 2.95
N HIS A 73 -9.66 5.98 2.74
CA HIS A 73 -10.46 4.79 2.99
C HIS A 73 -11.74 4.73 2.15
N ARG A 74 -12.38 3.55 2.14
CA ARG A 74 -13.75 3.34 1.64
C ARG A 74 -14.51 2.47 2.62
N ASP A 75 -15.67 2.93 3.08
CA ASP A 75 -16.56 2.20 4.00
C ASP A 75 -15.86 1.70 5.28
N PHE A 76 -14.78 2.34 5.73
CA PHE A 76 -14.07 1.95 6.96
C PHE A 76 -14.94 2.16 8.20
N ASN A 77 -15.79 3.20 8.21
CA ASN A 77 -16.82 3.38 9.24
C ASN A 77 -17.69 2.15 9.40
N GLU A 78 -18.08 1.50 8.31
CA GLU A 78 -18.94 0.31 8.36
C GLU A 78 -18.23 -0.90 9.00
N ILE A 79 -16.91 -1.00 8.84
CA ILE A 79 -16.09 -2.01 9.54
C ILE A 79 -16.07 -1.71 11.04
N LEU A 80 -15.91 -0.44 11.41
CA LEU A 80 -15.95 -0.02 12.80
C LEU A 80 -17.34 -0.24 13.42
N ASP A 81 -18.42 -0.04 12.66
CA ASP A 81 -19.79 -0.31 13.11
C ASP A 81 -20.02 -1.81 13.37
N VAL A 82 -19.54 -2.68 12.46
CA VAL A 82 -19.58 -4.14 12.63
C VAL A 82 -18.79 -4.56 13.87
N TYR A 83 -17.57 -4.02 14.04
CA TYR A 83 -16.72 -4.31 15.18
C TYR A 83 -17.35 -3.86 16.51
N GLU A 84 -17.95 -2.66 16.54
CA GLU A 84 -18.64 -2.09 17.70
C GLU A 84 -19.86 -2.92 18.12
N ARG A 85 -20.54 -3.58 17.17
CA ARG A 85 -21.63 -4.54 17.44
C ARG A 85 -21.15 -5.92 17.89
N GLY A 86 -19.84 -6.16 17.97
CA GLY A 86 -19.26 -7.47 18.28
C GLY A 86 -19.35 -8.47 17.12
N GLU A 87 -19.72 -8.01 15.93
CA GLU A 87 -19.73 -8.82 14.72
C GLU A 87 -18.31 -9.02 14.19
N LYS A 88 -18.10 -10.08 13.43
CA LYS A 88 -16.80 -10.40 12.84
C LYS A 88 -16.70 -9.85 11.41
N PHE A 89 -15.49 -9.52 11.00
CA PHE A 89 -15.09 -9.24 9.62
C PHE A 89 -13.74 -9.91 9.38
N TYR A 90 -13.26 -9.95 8.13
CA TYR A 90 -11.94 -10.50 7.82
C TYR A 90 -11.06 -9.51 7.07
N LEU A 91 -9.75 -9.74 7.14
CA LEU A 91 -8.75 -8.97 6.43
C LEU A 91 -8.32 -9.70 5.16
N TYR A 92 -8.17 -8.94 4.07
CA TYR A 92 -7.54 -9.42 2.85
C TYR A 92 -6.45 -8.44 2.42
N THR A 93 -5.25 -8.94 2.18
CA THR A 93 -4.20 -8.21 1.45
C THR A 93 -3.45 -9.19 0.56
N GLY A 94 -2.64 -8.69 -0.36
CA GLY A 94 -1.99 -9.51 -1.36
C GLY A 94 -0.58 -9.03 -1.70
N ARG A 95 0.23 -9.96 -2.21
CA ARG A 95 1.55 -9.68 -2.77
C ARG A 95 1.68 -10.45 -4.08
N GLY A 96 1.93 -9.74 -5.18
CA GLY A 96 2.37 -10.38 -6.43
C GLY A 96 3.78 -10.94 -6.24
N PRO A 97 4.00 -12.27 -6.31
CA PRO A 97 5.34 -12.83 -6.21
C PRO A 97 6.16 -12.37 -7.42
N SER A 98 7.29 -11.70 -7.19
CA SER A 98 8.13 -11.13 -8.25
C SER A 98 9.09 -12.17 -8.86
N SER A 99 8.60 -13.36 -9.15
CA SER A 99 9.30 -14.38 -9.95
C SER A 99 8.50 -14.64 -11.23
N GLU A 100 9.14 -14.52 -12.38
CA GLU A 100 8.52 -14.46 -13.72
C GLU A 100 7.73 -15.71 -14.16
N ALA A 101 7.69 -16.79 -13.38
CA ALA A 101 7.09 -18.05 -13.81
C ALA A 101 5.99 -18.55 -12.87
N LEU A 102 4.76 -18.54 -13.37
CA LEU A 102 3.71 -19.46 -12.90
C LEU A 102 4.02 -20.86 -13.44
N HIS A 103 4.38 -21.80 -12.56
CA HIS A 103 4.42 -23.24 -12.89
C HIS A 103 3.07 -23.94 -12.64
N LEU A 104 2.89 -25.15 -13.18
CA LEU A 104 1.66 -25.97 -13.05
C LEU A 104 1.17 -26.15 -11.60
N GLY A 105 2.07 -26.21 -10.62
CA GLY A 105 1.71 -26.23 -9.20
C GLY A 105 0.84 -25.03 -8.74
N HIS A 106 0.97 -23.85 -9.34
CA HIS A 106 0.12 -22.70 -9.03
C HIS A 106 -1.31 -22.85 -9.53
N LEU A 107 -1.56 -23.73 -10.49
CA LEU A 107 -2.90 -24.02 -10.99
C LEU A 107 -3.65 -25.02 -10.09
N VAL A 108 -2.95 -25.78 -9.25
CA VAL A 108 -3.55 -26.82 -8.39
C VAL A 108 -4.58 -26.22 -7.40
N PRO A 109 -4.31 -25.09 -6.72
CA PRO A 109 -5.33 -24.41 -5.92
C PRO A 109 -6.54 -23.98 -6.77
N PHE A 110 -6.33 -23.34 -7.93
CA PHE A 110 -7.44 -22.91 -8.81
C PHE A 110 -8.28 -24.07 -9.34
N MET A 111 -7.66 -25.22 -9.63
CA MET A 111 -8.34 -26.43 -10.09
C MET A 111 -9.07 -27.17 -8.96
N PHE A 112 -8.61 -27.04 -7.71
CA PHE A 112 -9.23 -27.70 -6.55
C PHE A 112 -10.33 -26.85 -5.90
N THR A 113 -10.19 -25.51 -5.85
CA THR A 113 -11.24 -24.61 -5.33
C THR A 113 -12.24 -24.25 -6.42
N ASN A 114 -13.16 -25.18 -6.72
CA ASN A 114 -14.28 -24.94 -7.65
C ASN A 114 -15.00 -23.61 -7.34
N VAL A 115 -15.20 -23.29 -6.05
CA VAL A 115 -15.89 -22.06 -5.61
C VAL A 115 -15.10 -20.77 -5.90
N PHE A 116 -13.76 -20.82 -5.84
CA PHE A 116 -12.93 -19.65 -6.17
C PHE A 116 -13.05 -19.33 -7.67
N TYR A 117 -12.95 -20.36 -8.51
CA TYR A 117 -13.12 -20.20 -9.95
C TYR A 117 -14.55 -19.77 -10.31
N GLU A 118 -15.58 -20.31 -9.65
CA GLU A 118 -16.97 -19.87 -9.83
C GLU A 118 -17.13 -18.37 -9.52
N ASN A 119 -16.58 -17.88 -8.40
CA ASN A 119 -16.61 -16.46 -8.07
C ASN A 119 -15.83 -15.64 -9.10
N MET A 120 -14.71 -16.15 -9.62
CA MET A 120 -13.92 -15.46 -10.65
C MET A 120 -14.74 -15.29 -11.92
N VAL A 121 -15.45 -16.33 -12.34
CA VAL A 121 -16.35 -16.29 -13.50
C VAL A 121 -17.53 -15.34 -13.26
N LYS A 122 -18.13 -15.33 -12.05
CA LYS A 122 -19.20 -14.38 -11.68
C LYS A 122 -18.73 -12.93 -11.81
N VAL A 123 -17.52 -12.62 -11.33
CA VAL A 123 -16.92 -11.29 -11.46
C VAL A 123 -16.60 -10.97 -12.92
N ALA A 124 -15.94 -11.88 -13.64
CA ALA A 124 -15.57 -11.70 -15.04
C ALA A 124 -16.79 -11.42 -15.93
N LYS A 125 -17.92 -12.09 -15.69
CA LYS A 125 -19.19 -11.84 -16.41
C LYS A 125 -19.75 -10.42 -16.20
N CYS A 126 -19.34 -9.74 -15.12
CA CYS A 126 -19.78 -8.38 -14.80
C CYS A 126 -18.83 -7.27 -15.32
N VAL A 127 -17.63 -7.64 -15.80
CA VAL A 127 -16.56 -6.73 -16.21
C VAL A 127 -16.33 -6.86 -17.71
N THR A 128 -16.59 -5.80 -18.47
CA THR A 128 -16.37 -5.79 -19.92
C THR A 128 -14.93 -5.43 -20.27
N PHE A 129 -14.49 -5.78 -21.47
CA PHE A 129 -13.17 -5.36 -21.98
C PHE A 129 -12.99 -3.83 -21.90
N ASN A 130 -13.99 -3.06 -22.35
CA ASN A 130 -13.94 -1.59 -22.27
C ASN A 130 -13.75 -1.07 -20.83
N LYS A 131 -14.30 -1.76 -19.82
CA LYS A 131 -14.07 -1.39 -18.41
C LYS A 131 -12.62 -1.62 -18.01
N VAL A 132 -12.03 -2.76 -18.34
CA VAL A 132 -10.62 -3.00 -17.98
C VAL A 132 -9.67 -2.09 -18.78
N VAL A 133 -10.00 -1.74 -20.03
CA VAL A 133 -9.26 -0.70 -20.78
C VAL A 133 -9.33 0.63 -20.04
N GLY A 134 -10.51 1.08 -19.62
CA GLY A 134 -10.67 2.37 -18.92
C GLY A 134 -10.06 2.42 -17.52
N ILE A 135 -10.05 1.30 -16.79
CA ILE A 135 -9.54 1.24 -15.40
C ILE A 135 -8.03 0.98 -15.37
N PHE A 136 -7.54 0.11 -16.25
CA PHE A 136 -6.19 -0.44 -16.19
C PHE A 136 -5.31 -0.04 -17.39
N GLY A 137 -5.85 0.67 -18.38
CA GLY A 137 -5.09 1.07 -19.57
C GLY A 137 -4.68 -0.10 -20.46
N PHE A 138 -5.35 -1.26 -20.37
CA PHE A 138 -5.07 -2.40 -21.24
C PHE A 138 -5.36 -2.09 -22.70
N THR A 139 -4.63 -2.75 -23.59
CA THR A 139 -4.74 -2.63 -25.04
C THR A 139 -5.16 -3.96 -25.66
N GLN A 140 -5.49 -3.96 -26.96
CA GLN A 140 -5.81 -5.19 -27.69
C GLN A 140 -4.57 -6.08 -27.92
N GLU A 141 -3.37 -5.53 -27.73
CA GLU A 141 -2.10 -6.27 -27.82
C GLU A 141 -1.76 -7.00 -26.51
N ASP A 142 -2.44 -6.67 -25.40
CA ASP A 142 -2.24 -7.37 -24.14
C ASP A 142 -2.80 -8.79 -24.20
N HIS A 143 -2.04 -9.77 -23.69
CA HIS A 143 -2.48 -11.16 -23.69
C HIS A 143 -3.70 -11.38 -22.79
N ILE A 144 -4.57 -12.32 -23.17
CA ILE A 144 -5.85 -12.60 -22.49
C ILE A 144 -5.72 -12.93 -21.00
N GLY A 145 -4.58 -13.46 -20.58
CA GLY A 145 -4.28 -13.70 -19.17
C GLY A 145 -4.19 -12.41 -18.34
N LYS A 146 -3.57 -11.35 -18.88
CA LYS A 146 -3.49 -10.04 -18.23
C LYS A 146 -4.87 -9.38 -18.18
N ILE A 147 -5.61 -9.43 -19.28
CA ILE A 147 -6.98 -8.89 -19.39
C ILE A 147 -7.94 -9.57 -18.41
N SER A 148 -7.78 -10.88 -18.18
CA SER A 148 -8.63 -11.68 -17.29
C SER A 148 -8.15 -11.77 -15.84
N PHE A 149 -7.04 -11.12 -15.50
CA PHE A 149 -6.49 -11.13 -14.14
C PHE A 149 -7.29 -10.30 -13.11
N PRO A 150 -7.89 -9.13 -13.41
CA PRO A 150 -8.59 -8.34 -12.40
C PRO A 150 -9.65 -9.10 -11.59
N PRO A 151 -10.47 -10.00 -12.20
CA PRO A 151 -11.32 -10.92 -11.44
C PRO A 151 -10.60 -11.78 -10.40
N VAL A 152 -9.38 -12.27 -10.68
CA VAL A 152 -8.58 -13.09 -9.76
C VAL A 152 -8.23 -12.29 -8.50
N GLN A 153 -7.89 -11.02 -8.64
CA GLN A 153 -7.59 -10.13 -7.50
C GLN A 153 -8.86 -9.66 -6.77
N ALA A 154 -10.00 -9.64 -7.45
CA ALA A 154 -11.28 -9.24 -6.84
C ALA A 154 -11.84 -10.30 -5.88
N VAL A 155 -11.81 -11.58 -6.27
CA VAL A 155 -12.55 -12.64 -5.56
C VAL A 155 -12.14 -12.95 -4.12
N PRO A 156 -10.90 -12.72 -3.65
CA PRO A 156 -10.59 -12.84 -2.23
C PRO A 156 -11.37 -11.84 -1.35
N SER A 157 -11.96 -10.80 -1.96
CA SER A 157 -12.88 -9.86 -1.30
C SER A 157 -14.23 -10.48 -0.92
N PHE A 158 -14.51 -11.71 -1.37
CA PHE A 158 -15.74 -12.43 -1.07
C PHE A 158 -15.47 -13.68 -0.23
N PRO A 159 -16.14 -13.84 0.93
CA PRO A 159 -15.85 -14.93 1.86
C PRO A 159 -16.14 -16.32 1.28
N SER A 160 -17.10 -16.43 0.36
CA SER A 160 -17.42 -17.69 -0.32
C SER A 160 -16.25 -18.24 -1.15
N SER A 161 -15.26 -17.42 -1.50
CA SER A 161 -14.01 -17.90 -2.13
C SER A 161 -13.17 -18.77 -1.19
N PHE A 162 -13.43 -18.71 0.12
CA PHE A 162 -12.74 -19.48 1.16
C PHE A 162 -13.76 -20.24 2.04
N PRO A 163 -14.50 -21.23 1.50
CA PRO A 163 -15.54 -21.92 2.25
C PRO A 163 -15.00 -22.72 3.44
N HIS A 164 -13.71 -23.09 3.40
CA HIS A 164 -13.01 -23.72 4.52
C HIS A 164 -12.73 -22.76 5.68
N LEU A 165 -12.65 -21.45 5.43
CA LEU A 165 -12.53 -20.41 6.47
C LEU A 165 -13.89 -19.86 6.89
N PHE A 166 -14.82 -19.70 5.95
CA PHE A 166 -16.05 -18.96 6.13
C PHE A 166 -17.31 -19.78 5.78
N PRO A 167 -17.48 -21.00 6.32
CA PRO A 167 -18.62 -21.85 5.95
C PRO A 167 -19.95 -21.17 6.30
N GLY A 168 -20.80 -20.94 5.29
CA GLY A 168 -22.11 -20.29 5.44
C GLY A 168 -22.08 -18.81 5.81
N LYS A 169 -20.93 -18.14 5.71
CA LYS A 169 -20.76 -16.72 6.08
C LYS A 169 -20.60 -15.82 4.85
N ASP A 170 -21.50 -15.94 3.88
CA ASP A 170 -21.42 -15.25 2.58
C ASP A 170 -21.49 -13.71 2.66
N GLN A 171 -22.00 -13.18 3.77
CA GLN A 171 -22.17 -11.73 4.01
C GLN A 171 -21.10 -11.14 4.94
N LEU A 172 -20.04 -11.89 5.25
CA LEU A 172 -18.94 -11.40 6.08
C LEU A 172 -18.25 -10.22 5.39
N ARG A 173 -18.10 -9.09 6.09
CA ARG A 173 -17.39 -7.93 5.53
C ARG A 173 -15.90 -8.20 5.41
N CYS A 174 -15.31 -7.67 4.34
CA CYS A 174 -13.88 -7.70 4.07
C CYS A 174 -13.29 -6.30 4.25
N LEU A 175 -12.19 -6.18 4.98
CA LEU A 175 -11.36 -4.97 5.02
C LEU A 175 -10.05 -5.25 4.27
N ILE A 176 -9.69 -4.36 3.34
CA ILE A 176 -8.51 -4.48 2.49
C ILE A 176 -7.52 -3.36 2.80
N PRO A 177 -6.41 -3.66 3.51
CA PRO A 177 -5.27 -2.76 3.63
C PRO A 177 -4.39 -2.89 2.38
N CYS A 178 -4.21 -1.78 1.66
CA CYS A 178 -3.32 -1.72 0.50
C CYS A 178 -2.72 -0.32 0.32
N ALA A 179 -1.70 -0.19 -0.51
CA ALA A 179 -1.32 1.13 -1.04
C ALA A 179 -2.38 1.59 -2.06
N ILE A 180 -2.49 2.90 -2.25
CA ILE A 180 -3.54 3.50 -3.10
C ILE A 180 -3.45 3.07 -4.58
N ASP A 181 -2.29 2.62 -5.06
CA ASP A 181 -2.10 2.06 -6.41
C ASP A 181 -2.97 0.81 -6.68
N GLN A 182 -3.45 0.12 -5.65
CA GLN A 182 -4.32 -1.04 -5.79
C GLN A 182 -5.82 -0.70 -5.82
N ASP A 183 -6.22 0.54 -5.50
CA ASP A 183 -7.65 0.96 -5.51
C ASP A 183 -8.37 0.63 -6.83
N PRO A 184 -7.77 0.76 -8.03
CA PRO A 184 -8.46 0.43 -9.28
C PRO A 184 -9.06 -0.99 -9.31
N TYR A 185 -8.38 -1.99 -8.74
CA TYR A 185 -8.91 -3.36 -8.62
C TYR A 185 -10.14 -3.43 -7.73
N PHE A 186 -10.11 -2.73 -6.61
CA PHE A 186 -11.13 -2.83 -5.59
C PHE A 186 -12.30 -1.87 -5.82
N ARG A 187 -12.08 -0.74 -6.49
CA ARG A 187 -13.14 0.08 -7.08
C ARG A 187 -13.97 -0.73 -8.07
N MET A 188 -13.31 -1.45 -8.99
CA MET A 188 -13.99 -2.40 -9.87
C MET A 188 -14.73 -3.49 -9.07
N THR A 189 -14.10 -4.04 -8.04
CA THR A 189 -14.70 -5.08 -7.18
C THR A 189 -15.95 -4.57 -6.47
N ARG A 190 -15.95 -3.34 -5.96
CA ARG A 190 -17.08 -2.69 -5.29
C ARG A 190 -18.26 -2.43 -6.22
N ASP A 191 -18.01 -2.14 -7.49
CA ASP A 191 -19.06 -2.00 -8.52
C ASP A 191 -19.70 -3.35 -8.88
N VAL A 192 -18.93 -4.43 -8.79
CA VAL A 192 -19.39 -5.79 -9.10
C VAL A 192 -20.12 -6.44 -7.92
N ALA A 193 -19.62 -6.27 -6.69
CA ALA A 193 -20.11 -6.94 -5.49
C ALA A 193 -21.65 -7.00 -5.35
N PRO A 194 -22.40 -5.87 -5.43
CA PRO A 194 -23.86 -5.90 -5.29
C PRO A 194 -24.57 -6.65 -6.43
N ARG A 195 -23.97 -6.71 -7.63
CA ARG A 195 -24.53 -7.40 -8.80
C ARG A 195 -24.47 -8.92 -8.67
N ILE A 196 -23.59 -9.41 -7.80
CA ILE A 196 -23.39 -10.84 -7.53
C ILE A 196 -23.81 -11.23 -6.10
N GLY A 197 -24.50 -10.33 -5.38
CA GLY A 197 -25.10 -10.62 -4.07
C GLY A 197 -24.15 -10.55 -2.87
N TYR A 198 -22.97 -9.94 -3.02
CA TYR A 198 -22.00 -9.79 -1.93
C TYR A 198 -21.91 -8.36 -1.41
N GLN A 199 -21.39 -8.24 -0.19
CA GLN A 199 -21.03 -6.95 0.40
C GLN A 199 -19.86 -6.31 -0.35
N LYS A 200 -19.87 -4.98 -0.42
CA LYS A 200 -18.71 -4.23 -0.93
C LYS A 200 -17.54 -4.37 0.05
N PRO A 201 -16.31 -4.67 -0.40
CA PRO A 201 -15.15 -4.62 0.48
C PRO A 201 -14.87 -3.19 0.92
N ALA A 202 -14.50 -3.03 2.19
CA ALA A 202 -13.94 -1.80 2.73
C ALA A 202 -12.44 -1.72 2.44
N LEU A 203 -11.90 -0.51 2.36
CA LEU A 203 -10.49 -0.26 2.08
C LEU A 203 -9.90 0.71 3.11
N ILE A 204 -8.63 0.51 3.44
CA ILE A 204 -7.76 1.53 4.02
C ILE A 204 -6.50 1.63 3.15
N GLU A 205 -6.16 2.83 2.74
CA GLU A 205 -5.20 3.09 1.67
C GLU A 205 -3.99 3.85 2.19
N SER A 206 -2.80 3.29 1.98
CA SER A 206 -1.55 3.92 2.38
C SER A 206 -0.92 4.76 1.27
N SER A 207 -0.17 5.76 1.69
CA SER A 207 0.78 6.49 0.87
C SER A 207 1.92 5.57 0.39
N PHE A 208 2.65 5.99 -0.63
CA PHE A 208 3.81 5.25 -1.12
C PHE A 208 5.01 5.42 -0.19
N PHE A 209 5.78 4.35 -0.04
CA PHE A 209 7.07 4.40 0.62
C PHE A 209 8.13 4.91 -0.39
N PRO A 210 8.81 6.04 -0.11
CA PRO A 210 9.65 6.71 -1.11
C PRO A 210 10.93 5.90 -1.39
N ALA A 211 11.51 6.13 -2.58
CA ALA A 211 12.84 5.61 -2.91
C ALA A 211 13.94 6.39 -2.16
N LEU A 212 15.13 5.79 -2.05
CA LEU A 212 16.26 6.45 -1.39
C LEU A 212 16.63 7.79 -2.07
N GLN A 213 16.52 7.88 -3.39
CA GLN A 213 16.94 9.05 -4.17
C GLN A 213 15.95 10.22 -4.12
N GLY A 214 14.71 10.03 -3.65
CA GLY A 214 13.69 11.08 -3.68
C GLY A 214 12.26 10.57 -3.93
N GLU A 215 11.36 11.52 -4.17
CA GLU A 215 9.90 11.31 -4.27
C GLU A 215 9.37 11.14 -5.70
N THR A 216 10.25 11.02 -6.69
CA THR A 216 9.85 10.90 -8.11
C THR A 216 9.06 9.62 -8.42
N GLY A 217 9.05 8.63 -7.51
CA GLY A 217 8.30 7.39 -7.66
C GLY A 217 8.38 6.45 -6.47
N LYS A 218 7.83 5.24 -6.65
CA LYS A 218 7.83 4.14 -5.68
C LYS A 218 9.20 3.45 -5.62
N MET A 219 9.59 2.96 -4.45
CA MET A 219 10.76 2.08 -4.32
C MET A 219 10.63 0.87 -5.25
N SER A 220 11.61 0.68 -6.15
CA SER A 220 11.61 -0.43 -7.11
C SER A 220 12.66 -1.48 -6.74
N ALA A 221 12.25 -2.74 -6.73
CA ALA A 221 13.18 -3.85 -6.58
C ALA A 221 14.19 -3.95 -7.75
N SER A 222 13.90 -3.31 -8.91
CA SER A 222 14.76 -3.32 -10.09
C SER A 222 15.97 -2.38 -10.02
N ASP A 223 16.00 -1.41 -9.08
CA ASP A 223 17.19 -0.60 -8.80
C ASP A 223 17.73 -0.93 -7.39
N PRO A 224 18.84 -1.68 -7.29
CA PRO A 224 19.48 -2.05 -6.03
C PRO A 224 19.89 -0.88 -5.13
N ASN A 225 20.09 0.30 -5.71
CA ASN A 225 20.47 1.50 -4.97
C ASN A 225 19.26 2.31 -4.50
N SER A 226 18.06 2.02 -5.00
CA SER A 226 16.83 2.73 -4.63
C SER A 226 16.17 2.22 -3.36
N ALA A 227 16.56 1.02 -2.92
CA ALA A 227 15.87 0.26 -1.89
C ALA A 227 16.79 -0.21 -0.76
N ILE A 228 16.23 -0.24 0.46
CA ILE A 228 16.77 -1.03 1.57
C ILE A 228 16.06 -2.38 1.55
N TYR A 229 16.81 -3.47 1.34
CA TYR A 229 16.26 -4.82 1.30
C TYR A 229 16.22 -5.42 2.70
N VAL A 230 15.21 -6.24 2.98
CA VAL A 230 15.09 -6.98 4.24
C VAL A 230 16.15 -8.08 4.42
N THR A 231 17.01 -8.26 3.42
CA THR A 231 18.18 -9.15 3.43
C THR A 231 19.51 -8.39 3.58
N ASP A 232 19.49 -7.06 3.53
CA ASP A 232 20.70 -6.24 3.65
C ASP A 232 21.38 -6.47 5.01
N SER A 233 22.72 -6.41 5.04
CA SER A 233 23.46 -6.36 6.30
C SER A 233 23.41 -4.96 6.91
N SER A 234 23.71 -4.82 8.20
CA SER A 234 23.83 -3.48 8.83
C SER A 234 24.85 -2.59 8.12
N LYS A 235 25.89 -3.18 7.52
CA LYS A 235 26.88 -2.46 6.70
C LYS A 235 26.27 -1.96 5.39
N ASP A 236 25.46 -2.77 4.73
CA ASP A 236 24.78 -2.38 3.48
C ASP A 236 23.75 -1.29 3.73
N ILE A 237 22.93 -1.43 4.78
CA ILE A 237 21.98 -0.40 5.23
C ILE A 237 22.71 0.92 5.49
N LYS A 238 23.78 0.89 6.28
CA LYS A 238 24.62 2.07 6.56
C LYS A 238 25.16 2.70 5.28
N ASN A 239 25.67 1.90 4.35
CA ASN A 239 26.23 2.41 3.10
C ASN A 239 25.15 3.05 2.22
N LYS A 240 24.00 2.39 2.09
CA LYS A 240 22.89 2.87 1.26
C LYS A 240 22.28 4.16 1.81
N VAL A 241 22.01 4.22 3.11
CA VAL A 241 21.48 5.44 3.75
C VAL A 241 22.47 6.60 3.61
N ASN A 242 23.76 6.38 3.85
CA ASN A 242 24.74 7.45 3.76
C ASN A 242 24.94 7.96 2.32
N ARG A 243 25.01 7.06 1.34
CA ARG A 243 25.34 7.42 -0.04
C ARG A 243 24.15 7.82 -0.90
N TYR A 244 23.00 7.17 -0.72
CA TYR A 244 21.89 7.28 -1.67
C TYR A 244 20.65 7.96 -1.08
N ALA A 245 20.47 7.98 0.25
CA ALA A 245 19.34 8.68 0.85
C ALA A 245 19.47 10.20 0.63
N PHE A 246 18.55 10.77 -0.14
CA PHE A 246 18.50 12.20 -0.42
C PHE A 246 18.28 12.99 0.87
N SER A 247 19.03 14.08 1.02
CA SER A 247 19.05 14.92 2.22
C SER A 247 18.38 16.26 1.93
N GLY A 248 17.49 16.68 2.83
CA GLY A 248 16.94 18.04 2.86
C GLY A 248 17.83 19.04 3.62
N GLY A 249 18.96 18.59 4.17
CA GLY A 249 19.99 19.46 4.77
C GLY A 249 20.72 20.33 3.73
N GLN A 250 21.64 21.18 4.20
CA GLN A 250 22.36 22.14 3.35
C GLN A 250 23.75 21.60 2.99
N ASP A 251 24.33 22.13 1.91
CA ASP A 251 25.64 21.71 1.39
C ASP A 251 26.81 21.95 2.35
N SER A 252 26.68 22.96 3.23
CA SER A 252 27.70 23.30 4.23
C SER A 252 27.10 23.34 5.64
N ILE A 253 27.92 23.03 6.65
CA ILE A 253 27.52 23.10 8.05
C ILE A 253 27.07 24.52 8.42
N GLU A 254 27.78 25.55 7.94
CA GLU A 254 27.43 26.95 8.20
C GLU A 254 26.02 27.29 7.68
N ASN A 255 25.73 26.94 6.43
CA ASN A 255 24.40 27.13 5.84
C ASN A 255 23.36 26.31 6.60
N HIS A 256 23.69 25.08 6.99
CA HIS A 256 22.77 24.23 7.74
C HIS A 256 22.42 24.82 9.11
N ARG A 257 23.41 25.32 9.86
CA ARG A 257 23.16 26.02 11.13
C ARG A 257 22.32 27.27 10.96
N LYS A 258 22.41 27.94 9.81
CA LYS A 258 21.72 29.20 9.53
C LYS A 258 20.29 29.01 9.00
N TYR A 259 20.10 28.08 8.07
CA TYR A 259 18.85 27.92 7.32
C TYR A 259 18.08 26.64 7.69
N GLY A 260 18.70 25.71 8.40
CA GLY A 260 18.10 24.43 8.76
C GLY A 260 17.89 23.47 7.59
N ALA A 261 17.11 22.42 7.84
CA ALA A 261 16.77 21.39 6.86
C ALA A 261 15.35 21.56 6.32
N ASN A 262 15.17 21.25 5.04
CA ASN A 262 13.85 21.05 4.45
C ASN A 262 13.36 19.62 4.72
N LEU A 263 12.52 19.45 5.74
CA LEU A 263 11.99 18.14 6.15
C LEU A 263 11.05 17.52 5.12
N GLU A 264 10.42 18.34 4.28
CA GLU A 264 9.44 17.87 3.29
C GLU A 264 10.08 17.00 2.22
N VAL A 265 11.37 17.18 1.93
CA VAL A 265 12.10 16.43 0.90
C VAL A 265 13.10 15.43 1.48
N ASP A 266 13.35 15.47 2.79
CA ASP A 266 14.38 14.65 3.44
C ASP A 266 13.94 13.18 3.60
N ILE A 267 14.59 12.29 2.86
CA ILE A 267 14.28 10.85 2.87
C ILE A 267 14.55 10.21 4.25
N PRO A 268 15.65 10.52 4.95
CA PRO A 268 15.86 10.03 6.31
C PRO A 268 14.72 10.35 7.28
N VAL A 269 14.25 11.59 7.33
CA VAL A 269 13.10 12.00 8.17
C VAL A 269 11.82 11.28 7.75
N LYS A 270 11.58 11.13 6.44
CA LYS A 270 10.42 10.36 5.96
C LYS A 270 10.49 8.91 6.43
N TYR A 271 11.61 8.23 6.28
CA TYR A 271 11.74 6.84 6.74
C TYR A 271 11.57 6.72 8.27
N LEU A 272 12.11 7.67 9.05
CA LEU A 272 11.86 7.74 10.49
C LEU A 272 10.36 7.92 10.80
N ASN A 273 9.63 8.71 10.00
CA ASN A 273 8.18 8.85 10.13
C ASN A 273 7.43 7.52 9.95
N PHE A 274 7.98 6.58 9.17
CA PHE A 274 7.43 5.22 9.07
C PHE A 274 7.87 4.31 10.22
N PHE A 275 9.17 4.28 10.56
CA PHE A 275 9.73 3.19 11.36
C PHE A 275 10.13 3.52 12.79
N LEU A 276 10.34 4.80 13.13
CA LEU A 276 10.63 5.19 14.50
C LEU A 276 9.32 5.17 15.30
N GLU A 277 9.17 4.30 16.30
CA GLU A 277 7.89 4.15 17.02
C GLU A 277 7.58 5.33 17.97
N ASP A 278 8.60 5.95 18.55
CA ASP A 278 8.47 7.07 19.48
C ASP A 278 8.17 8.39 18.75
N ASP A 279 6.96 8.96 18.98
CA ASP A 279 6.57 10.24 18.38
C ASP A 279 7.26 11.44 19.00
N ALA A 280 7.58 11.40 20.29
CA ALA A 280 8.27 12.49 20.96
C ALA A 280 9.70 12.61 20.44
N GLU A 281 10.38 11.47 20.23
CA GLU A 281 11.70 11.45 19.61
C GLU A 281 11.64 11.89 18.14
N LEU A 282 10.66 11.43 17.37
CA LEU A 282 10.47 11.88 15.99
C LEU A 282 10.26 13.40 15.90
N GLU A 283 9.41 13.95 16.76
CA GLU A 283 9.14 15.39 16.79
C GLU A 283 10.37 16.19 17.24
N HIS A 284 11.13 15.66 18.20
CA HIS A 284 12.41 16.25 18.59
C HIS A 284 13.39 16.29 17.41
N ILE A 285 13.56 15.19 16.68
CA ILE A 285 14.43 15.13 15.49
C ILE A 285 13.97 16.15 14.43
N LYS A 286 12.66 16.20 14.12
CA LYS A 286 12.10 17.16 13.16
C LYS A 286 12.39 18.61 13.58
N LYS A 287 12.15 18.95 14.85
CA LYS A 287 12.39 20.29 15.40
C LYS A 287 13.87 20.69 15.37
N GLU A 288 14.77 19.80 15.80
CA GLU A 288 16.20 20.10 15.87
C GLU A 288 16.85 20.16 14.49
N TYR A 289 16.50 19.25 13.59
CA TYR A 289 17.03 19.20 12.23
C TYR A 289 16.46 20.33 11.36
N GLY A 290 15.16 20.60 11.46
CA GLY A 290 14.51 21.72 10.77
C GLY A 290 15.07 23.08 11.19
N ALA A 291 15.54 23.20 12.43
CA ALA A 291 16.19 24.42 12.93
C ALA A 291 17.72 24.44 12.74
N GLY A 292 18.32 23.42 12.12
CA GLY A 292 19.76 23.35 11.88
C GLY A 292 20.62 23.01 13.11
N ARG A 293 19.99 22.62 14.24
CA ARG A 293 20.69 22.23 15.48
C ARG A 293 21.16 20.77 15.46
N MET A 294 20.45 19.89 14.76
CA MET A 294 20.91 18.55 14.43
C MET A 294 21.43 18.54 13.00
N LEU A 295 22.53 17.83 12.70
CA LEU A 295 23.08 17.71 11.36
C LEU A 295 22.51 16.49 10.61
N THR A 296 22.56 16.51 9.27
CA THR A 296 22.12 15.38 8.42
C THR A 296 22.77 14.05 8.81
N GLY A 297 24.07 14.06 9.15
CA GLY A 297 24.78 12.85 9.57
C GLY A 297 24.23 12.23 10.86
N GLU A 298 23.71 13.06 11.78
CA GLU A 298 23.10 12.61 13.03
C GLU A 298 21.73 11.97 12.75
N VAL A 299 20.90 12.61 11.93
CA VAL A 299 19.60 12.06 11.50
C VAL A 299 19.78 10.72 10.77
N LYS A 300 20.74 10.65 9.83
CA LYS A 300 21.05 9.40 9.12
C LYS A 300 21.54 8.31 10.08
N LYS A 301 22.31 8.66 11.12
CA LYS A 301 22.76 7.70 12.14
C LYS A 301 21.56 7.11 12.92
N CYS A 302 20.61 7.94 13.34
CA CYS A 302 19.37 7.48 13.97
C CYS A 302 18.60 6.54 13.05
N LEU A 303 18.41 6.93 11.78
CA LEU A 303 17.74 6.08 10.80
C LEU A 303 18.45 4.72 10.62
N ILE A 304 19.77 4.72 10.49
CA ILE A 304 20.56 3.49 10.31
C ILE A 304 20.35 2.54 11.48
N GLN A 305 20.28 3.05 12.71
CA GLN A 305 20.02 2.23 13.89
C GLN A 305 18.62 1.59 13.80
N VAL A 306 17.57 2.40 13.60
CA VAL A 306 16.18 1.93 13.49
C VAL A 306 16.04 0.86 12.40
N LEU A 307 16.58 1.11 11.21
CA LEU A 307 16.52 0.15 10.10
C LEU A 307 17.33 -1.12 10.36
N SER A 308 18.51 -1.00 10.97
CA SER A 308 19.35 -2.16 11.25
C SER A 308 18.70 -3.10 12.26
N GLU A 309 18.09 -2.55 13.31
CA GLU A 309 17.35 -3.33 14.31
C GLU A 309 16.09 -3.98 13.69
N LEU A 310 15.36 -3.25 12.84
CA LEU A 310 14.20 -3.77 12.12
C LEU A 310 14.57 -4.94 11.20
N VAL A 311 15.59 -4.76 10.36
CA VAL A 311 16.01 -5.77 9.39
C VAL A 311 16.60 -7.00 10.10
N GLU A 312 17.37 -6.81 11.17
CA GLU A 312 17.92 -7.93 11.93
C GLU A 312 16.82 -8.76 12.60
N ARG A 313 15.82 -8.12 13.23
CA ARG A 313 14.65 -8.83 13.76
C ARG A 313 13.93 -9.62 12.68
N HIS A 314 13.73 -9.04 11.50
CA HIS A 314 13.11 -9.73 10.37
C HIS A 314 13.94 -10.94 9.92
N ARG A 315 15.26 -10.79 9.80
CA ARG A 315 16.15 -11.88 9.38
C ARG A 315 16.13 -13.04 10.36
N GLN A 316 16.14 -12.76 11.66
CA GLN A 316 16.02 -13.78 12.71
C GLN A 316 14.67 -14.50 12.63
N ALA A 317 13.57 -13.75 12.52
CA ALA A 317 12.24 -14.34 12.36
C ALA A 317 12.13 -15.19 11.09
N ARG A 318 12.67 -14.72 9.95
CA ARG A 318 12.70 -15.46 8.69
C ARG A 318 13.54 -16.73 8.79
N ALA A 319 14.67 -16.70 9.49
CA ALA A 319 15.52 -17.87 9.68
C ALA A 319 14.84 -18.96 10.54
N ALA A 320 13.85 -18.60 11.36
CA ALA A 320 13.06 -19.53 12.15
C ALA A 320 11.87 -20.15 11.36
N VAL A 321 11.58 -19.68 10.15
CA VAL A 321 10.51 -20.23 9.31
C VAL A 321 10.97 -21.53 8.68
N THR A 322 10.28 -22.64 8.99
CA THR A 322 10.52 -23.95 8.38
C THR A 322 9.56 -24.22 7.22
N ASP A 323 9.90 -25.20 6.38
CA ASP A 323 9.02 -25.64 5.28
C ASP A 323 7.67 -26.14 5.84
N GLU A 324 7.66 -26.84 6.97
CA GLU A 324 6.42 -27.27 7.64
C GLU A 324 5.56 -26.08 8.09
N MET A 325 6.17 -24.97 8.51
CA MET A 325 5.43 -23.76 8.85
C MET A 325 4.82 -23.11 7.61
N VAL A 326 5.54 -23.12 6.48
CA VAL A 326 5.04 -22.62 5.18
C VAL A 326 3.90 -23.49 4.69
N ASP A 327 4.08 -24.82 4.68
CA ASP A 327 3.06 -25.78 4.31
C ASP A 327 1.84 -25.66 5.21
N ALA A 328 2.05 -25.59 6.52
CA ALA A 328 0.99 -25.34 7.46
C ALA A 328 0.28 -24.03 7.12
N PHE A 329 0.97 -22.91 6.88
CA PHE A 329 0.34 -21.63 6.56
C PHE A 329 -0.47 -21.68 5.26
N MET A 330 0.08 -22.28 4.20
CA MET A 330 -0.52 -22.37 2.86
C MET A 330 -1.59 -23.48 2.74
N ALA A 331 -1.67 -24.39 3.71
CA ALA A 331 -2.67 -25.46 3.70
C ALA A 331 -4.10 -24.91 3.80
N VAL A 332 -4.96 -25.38 2.90
CA VAL A 332 -6.41 -25.14 2.91
C VAL A 332 -7.01 -25.84 4.13
N ARG A 333 -7.27 -25.08 5.20
CA ARG A 333 -7.80 -25.60 6.48
C ARG A 333 -8.68 -24.57 7.18
N PRO A 334 -9.65 -25.00 8.01
CA PRO A 334 -10.30 -24.08 8.92
C PRO A 334 -9.29 -23.50 9.92
N LEU A 335 -9.45 -22.23 10.28
CA LEU A 335 -8.69 -21.67 11.40
C LEU A 335 -9.49 -21.92 12.69
N PRO A 336 -8.86 -22.51 13.73
CA PRO A 336 -9.54 -22.77 14.98
C PRO A 336 -10.01 -21.48 15.63
N ASN A 337 -11.19 -21.52 16.26
CA ASN A 337 -11.78 -20.45 17.05
C ASN A 337 -12.08 -19.13 16.30
N MET A 338 -12.24 -19.14 14.96
CA MET A 338 -12.58 -17.90 14.22
C MET A 338 -13.95 -17.30 14.56
N PHE A 339 -14.94 -18.16 14.80
CA PHE A 339 -16.34 -17.76 14.99
C PHE A 339 -17.01 -18.40 16.21
N SER A 340 -16.23 -19.10 17.06
CA SER A 340 -16.68 -19.70 18.32
C SER A 340 -16.62 -18.73 19.48
#